data_AF-A0A6M3JVS7-F1
#
_entry.id   AF-A0A6M3JVS7-F1
#
_cell.length_a   1.000
_cell.length_b   1.000
_cell.length_c   1.000
_cell.angle_alpha   90.00
_cell.angle_beta   90.00
_cell.angle_gamma   90.00
#
_symmetry.space_group_name_H-M   'P 1'
#
loop_
_entity.id
_entity.type
_entity.pdbx_description
1 polymer ?
#
loop_
_entity_poly.entity_id
_entity_poly.type
_entity_poly.pdbx_seq_one_letter_code
_entity_poly.pdbx_strand_id
1 'polypeptide(L)' 'MKRFKIGNRVKYTSRSWADERVNPAWGGRYGQVKGTVDYVSLSSEAISVAWDNGTHNSYDNTDLELIVEQEQLNLF' A
#
# COMPACT_ATOMS: atom_id res chain seq x y z
N MET A 1 12.62 4.38 -13.11
CA MET A 1 12.01 3.05 -12.82
C MET A 1 10.85 3.28 -11.87
N LYS A 2 9.71 2.61 -12.08
CA LYS A 2 8.56 2.74 -11.16
C LYS A 2 8.94 2.12 -9.81
N ARG A 3 8.65 2.85 -8.72
CA ARG A 3 8.99 2.48 -7.34
C ARG A 3 8.32 1.20 -6.86
N PHE A 4 7.19 0.84 -7.46
CA PHE A 4 6.37 -0.33 -7.11
C PHE A 4 6.23 -1.29 -8.29
N LYS A 5 6.07 -2.57 -7.99
CA LYS A 5 5.72 -3.64 -8.93
C LYS A 5 4.56 -4.48 -8.37
N ILE A 6 3.85 -5.16 -9.27
CA ILE A 6 2.83 -6.15 -8.91
C ILE A 6 3.44 -7.19 -7.94
N GLY A 7 2.70 -7.51 -6.89
CA GLY A 7 3.11 -8.40 -5.81
C GLY A 7 3.85 -7.71 -4.66
N ASN A 8 4.21 -6.42 -4.77
CA ASN A 8 4.78 -5.71 -3.63
C ASN A 8 3.78 -5.55 -2.48
N ARG A 9 4.28 -5.71 -1.25
CA ARG A 9 3.54 -5.42 -0.03
C ARG A 9 3.74 -3.96 0.37
N VAL A 10 2.64 -3.29 0.67
CA VAL A 10 2.62 -1.85 0.93
C VAL A 10 1.77 -1.51 2.14
N LYS A 11 2.03 -0.33 2.69
CA LYS A 11 1.20 0.34 3.70
C LYS A 11 0.83 1.73 3.21
N TYR A 12 -0.36 2.21 3.57
CA TYR A 12 -0.78 3.58 3.29
C TYR A 12 -0.11 4.55 4.26
N THR A 13 0.47 5.63 3.72
CA THR A 13 1.28 6.60 4.47
C THR A 13 0.89 8.06 4.23
N SER A 14 -0.03 8.35 3.31
CA SER A 14 -0.44 9.74 3.06
C SER A 14 -1.08 10.38 4.30
N ARG A 15 -0.64 11.60 4.64
CA ARG A 15 -1.16 12.43 5.76
C ARG A 15 -1.98 13.62 5.29
N SER A 16 -2.49 13.61 4.05
CA SER A 16 -3.42 14.66 3.62
C SER A 16 -4.62 14.72 4.56
N TRP A 17 -4.91 15.93 5.06
CA TRP A 17 -5.54 16.25 6.35
C TRP A 17 -7.05 15.92 6.49
N ALA A 18 -7.59 14.94 5.76
CA ALA A 18 -9.03 14.66 5.80
C ALA A 18 -9.50 13.22 5.48
N ASP A 19 -8.66 12.20 5.37
CA ASP A 19 -9.23 10.86 5.10
C ASP A 19 -9.90 10.29 6.32
N GLU A 20 -10.86 9.34 6.20
CA GLU A 20 -11.59 8.60 7.26
C GLU A 20 -11.07 7.19 7.62
N ARG A 21 -10.04 7.08 8.47
CA ARG A 21 -9.28 8.23 9.02
C ARG A 21 -7.82 8.43 8.64
N VAL A 22 -7.32 7.52 7.78
CA VAL A 22 -6.16 7.59 6.86
C VAL A 22 -6.07 6.20 6.20
N ASN A 23 -7.04 6.00 5.30
CA ASN A 23 -7.21 5.04 4.19
C ASN A 23 -6.43 3.71 4.15
N PRO A 24 -7.05 2.62 4.58
CA PRO A 24 -7.26 1.43 3.74
C PRO A 24 -8.76 1.25 3.45
N ALA A 25 -9.17 1.97 2.39
CA ALA A 25 -10.49 2.28 1.85
C ALA A 25 -11.65 2.60 2.82
N TRP A 26 -11.31 2.94 4.07
CA TRP A 26 -12.13 3.61 5.10
C TRP A 26 -13.03 2.76 6.00
N GLY A 27 -12.41 1.74 6.57
CA GLY A 27 -12.58 1.43 8.00
C GLY A 27 -11.24 1.47 8.74
N GLY A 28 -10.43 2.50 8.51
CA GLY A 28 -8.96 2.39 8.46
C GLY A 28 -8.18 2.36 9.79
N ARG A 29 -6.90 1.97 9.68
CA ARG A 29 -5.84 2.22 10.69
C ARG A 29 -4.49 2.45 10.00
N TYR A 30 -4.03 3.70 10.01
CA TYR A 30 -2.83 4.23 9.36
C TYR A 30 -1.64 3.26 9.35
N GLY A 31 -1.21 2.83 8.17
CA GLY A 31 -0.06 1.95 8.03
C GLY A 31 -0.18 0.57 8.69
N GLN A 32 -1.34 0.19 9.23
CA GLN A 32 -1.56 -1.10 9.90
C GLN A 32 -2.20 -2.15 9.01
N VAL A 33 -3.14 -1.76 8.15
CA VAL A 33 -3.63 -2.68 7.11
C VAL A 33 -2.60 -2.68 6.00
N LYS A 34 -2.07 -3.86 5.72
CA LYS A 34 -1.15 -4.09 4.61
C LYS A 34 -1.95 -4.41 3.35
N GLY A 35 -1.37 -4.13 2.21
CA GLY A 35 -1.98 -4.43 0.91
C GLY A 35 -0.96 -4.97 -0.06
N THR A 36 -1.47 -5.62 -1.12
CA THR A 36 -0.66 -6.13 -2.23
C THR A 36 -0.96 -5.30 -3.46
N VAL A 37 0.10 -4.79 -4.12
CA VAL A 37 -0.03 -4.15 -5.42
C VAL A 37 -0.47 -5.19 -6.44
N ASP A 38 -1.64 -5.01 -7.03
CA ASP A 38 -2.18 -5.89 -8.08
C ASP A 38 -2.15 -5.23 -9.47
N TYR A 39 -2.00 -3.91 -9.54
CA TYR A 39 -1.82 -3.17 -10.78
C TYR A 39 -0.90 -1.96 -10.62
N VAL A 40 -0.07 -1.74 -11.64
CA VAL A 40 0.78 -0.55 -11.80
C VAL A 40 0.50 0.03 -13.17
N SER A 41 -0.05 1.25 -13.21
CA SER A 41 -0.28 1.96 -14.47
C SER A 41 1.03 2.15 -15.23
N LEU A 42 1.03 2.07 -16.56
CA LEU A 42 2.20 2.40 -17.37
C LEU A 42 2.26 3.89 -17.73
N SER A 43 1.11 4.56 -17.77
CA SER A 43 0.95 5.93 -18.25
C SER A 43 0.69 6.98 -17.17
N SER A 44 0.49 6.57 -15.91
CA SER A 44 0.28 7.48 -14.76
C SER A 44 1.00 6.97 -13.50
N GLU A 45 0.95 7.76 -12.42
CA GLU A 45 1.46 7.36 -11.08
C GLU A 45 0.45 6.55 -10.27
N ALA A 46 -0.65 6.13 -10.89
CA ALA A 46 -1.68 5.34 -10.23
C ALA A 46 -1.23 3.90 -9.96
N ILE A 47 -1.53 3.44 -8.75
CA ILE A 47 -1.24 2.09 -8.25
C ILE A 47 -2.50 1.55 -7.59
N SER A 48 -2.94 0.36 -8.02
CA SER A 48 -4.07 -0.32 -7.37
C SER A 48 -3.58 -1.32 -6.34
N VAL A 49 -4.29 -1.40 -5.23
CA VAL A 49 -3.92 -2.19 -4.07
C VAL A 49 -5.14 -2.95 -3.55
N ALA A 50 -5.02 -4.27 -3.51
CA ALA A 50 -5.91 -5.15 -2.77
C ALA A 50 -5.44 -5.19 -1.30
N TRP A 51 -6.26 -4.67 -0.39
CA TRP A 51 -5.97 -4.60 1.04
C TRP A 51 -6.41 -5.88 1.76
N ASP A 52 -5.68 -6.23 2.83
CA ASP A 52 -5.97 -7.42 3.63
C ASP A 52 -7.34 -7.38 4.33
N ASN A 53 -7.94 -6.20 4.46
CA ASN A 53 -9.31 -6.04 4.97
C ASN A 53 -10.39 -6.34 3.91
N GLY A 54 -9.99 -6.84 2.74
CA GLY A 54 -10.87 -7.19 1.63
C GLY A 54 -11.28 -6.01 0.75
N THR A 55 -10.81 -4.80 1.06
CA THR A 55 -11.09 -3.62 0.24
C THR A 55 -10.08 -3.48 -0.90
N HIS A 56 -10.46 -2.73 -1.92
CA HIS A 56 -9.61 -2.44 -3.08
C HIS A 56 -9.75 -0.96 -3.42
N ASN A 57 -8.62 -0.27 -3.60
CA ASN A 57 -8.61 1.11 -4.06
C ASN A 57 -7.35 1.45 -4.86
N SER A 58 -7.37 2.57 -5.59
CA SER A 58 -6.22 3.12 -6.31
C SER A 58 -5.64 4.34 -5.61
N TYR A 59 -4.32 4.48 -5.68
CA TYR A 59 -3.53 5.49 -4.97
C TYR A 59 -2.48 6.12 -5.88
N ASP A 60 -1.97 7.29 -5.48
CA ASP A 60 -0.74 7.83 -6.05
C ASP A 60 0.48 7.11 -5.46
N ASN A 61 1.60 7.08 -6.19
CA ASN A 61 2.84 6.46 -5.73
C ASN A 61 3.41 7.08 -4.43
N THR A 62 3.02 8.32 -4.11
CA THR A 62 3.45 9.05 -2.91
C THR A 62 2.64 8.70 -1.67
N ASP A 63 1.45 8.12 -1.86
CA ASP A 63 0.56 7.72 -0.77
C ASP A 63 0.96 6.40 -0.11
N LEU A 64 1.88 5.64 -0.74
CA LEU A 64 2.26 4.29 -0.36
C LEU A 64 3.74 4.20 0.06
N GLU A 65 4.02 3.26 0.95
CA GLU A 65 5.37 2.85 1.32
C GLU A 65 5.50 1.32 1.22
N LEU A 66 6.64 0.86 0.68
CA LEU A 66 6.98 -0.56 0.62
C LEU A 66 7.21 -1.12 2.02
N ILE A 67 6.64 -2.28 2.30
CA ILE A 67 6.96 -3.06 3.50
C ILE A 67 8.12 -3.97 3.12
N VAL A 68 9.30 -3.68 3.66
CA VAL A 68 10.43 -4.59 3.62
C VAL A 68 10.29 -5.51 4.83
N GLU A 69 9.74 -6.70 4.61
CA GLU A 69 9.79 -7.73 5.65
C GLU A 69 11.25 -8.12 5.78
N GLN A 70 11.89 -7.75 6.88
CA GLN A 70 13.17 -8.35 7.24
C GLN A 70 12.89 -9.84 7.36
N GLU A 71 13.44 -10.63 6.45
CA GLU A 71 13.50 -12.06 6.62
C GLU A 71 14.04 -12.31 8.03
N GLN A 72 13.19 -12.79 8.93
CA GLN A 72 13.66 -13.38 10.17
C GLN A 72 14.49 -14.59 9.73
N LEU A 73 15.78 -14.36 9.57
CA LEU A 73 16.80 -15.38 9.70
C LEU A 73 16.66 -15.94 11.11
N ASN A 74 15.72 -16.87 11.28
CA ASN A 74 15.74 -17.84 12.35
C ASN A 74 16.98 -18.69 12.12
N LEU A 75 18.12 -18.18 12.59
CA LEU A 75 19.29 -18.97 12.88
C LEU A 75 18.87 -19.91 14.02
N PHE A 76 18.52 -21.14 13.64
CA PHE A 76 18.55 -22.28 14.55
C PHE A 76 20.00 -22.55 14.96
#